data_AF-A0A9E5NZ07-F1
#
_entry.id   AF-A0A9E5NZ07-F1
#
_cell.length_a   1.000
_cell.length_b   1.000
_cell.length_c   1.000
_cell.angle_alpha   90.00
_cell.angle_beta   90.00
_cell.angle_gamma   90.00
#
_symmetry.space_group_name_H-M   'P 1'
#
loop_
_entity.id
_entity.type
_entity.pdbx_description
1 polymer ?
#
loop_
_entity_poly.entity_id
_entity_poly.type
_entity_poly.pdbx_seq_one_letter_code
_entity_poly.pdbx_strand_id
1 'polypeptide(L)'
;MAKRSKNQDATVSRTGSELVLKLYNALRSMRIAQHDISTLREMLEKLTKTGEPLTIQIGRDRLFLNNDRIEMRFGHTVHRILLNEFKRRQIGKIEFPELPDVRDLEEFLRTFLVLSDGSQRDSETLQSLLRDREIESIRVERLIPREVGEELGFTYEKHAYYTRIYFYAMHLLKETFGKVRRGDGLPDLSLPRRVVRAMLSGYVDSPSIFMGLATTKTN
;
A
#
# COMPACT_ATOMS: atom_id res chain seq x y z
N MET A 1 8.75 -2.73 26.54
CA MET A 1 7.47 -2.42 25.87
C MET A 1 7.54 -2.76 24.37
N ALA A 2 7.63 -4.05 23.99
CA ALA A 2 7.97 -4.45 22.60
C ALA A 2 7.14 -5.63 22.06
N LYS A 3 5.83 -5.67 22.37
CA LYS A 3 4.91 -6.74 21.90
C LYS A 3 3.67 -6.23 21.15
N ARG A 4 3.50 -4.91 20.95
CA ARG A 4 2.32 -4.32 20.29
C ARG A 4 2.39 -4.26 18.74
N SER A 5 3.57 -4.16 18.13
CA SER A 5 3.69 -3.89 16.68
C SER A 5 3.29 -5.06 15.77
N LYS A 6 3.82 -6.27 15.94
CA LYS A 6 3.55 -7.37 14.99
C LYS A 6 2.09 -7.82 14.87
N ASN A 7 1.31 -7.74 15.95
CA ASN A 7 -0.08 -8.18 15.95
C ASN A 7 -1.03 -7.13 15.35
N GLN A 8 -0.73 -5.84 15.53
CA GLN A 8 -1.50 -4.76 14.89
C GLN A 8 -1.28 -4.78 13.38
N ASP A 9 -0.03 -4.88 12.92
CA ASP A 9 0.30 -4.91 11.49
C ASP A 9 -0.37 -6.09 10.77
N ALA A 10 -0.37 -7.28 11.39
CA ALA A 10 -1.03 -8.47 10.84
C ALA A 10 -2.56 -8.36 10.82
N THR A 11 -3.15 -7.62 11.77
CA THR A 11 -4.60 -7.41 11.85
C THR A 11 -5.04 -6.41 10.80
N VAL A 12 -4.33 -5.28 10.65
CA VAL A 12 -4.61 -4.26 9.63
C VAL A 12 -4.45 -4.84 8.22
N SER A 13 -3.40 -5.63 7.96
CA SER A 13 -3.23 -6.31 6.67
C SER A 13 -4.39 -7.26 6.33
N ARG A 14 -4.86 -8.05 7.31
CA ARG A 14 -5.94 -9.01 7.09
C ARG A 14 -7.27 -8.29 6.85
N THR A 15 -7.59 -7.32 7.70
CA THR A 15 -8.82 -6.53 7.60
C THR A 15 -8.82 -5.66 6.34
N GLY A 16 -7.69 -5.06 5.98
CA GLY A 16 -7.55 -4.30 4.73
C GLY A 16 -7.72 -5.17 3.48
N SER A 17 -7.18 -6.41 3.49
CA SER A 17 -7.36 -7.34 2.37
C SER A 17 -8.82 -7.73 2.18
N GLU A 18 -9.54 -7.94 3.29
CA GLU A 18 -10.98 -8.25 3.25
C GLU A 18 -11.80 -7.05 2.77
N LEU A 19 -11.47 -5.83 3.19
CA LEU A 19 -12.10 -4.60 2.70
C LEU A 19 -11.94 -4.45 1.18
N VAL A 20 -10.73 -4.65 0.66
CA VAL A 20 -10.44 -4.61 -0.78
C VAL A 20 -11.28 -5.62 -1.55
N LEU A 21 -11.45 -6.83 -1.00
CA LEU A 21 -12.28 -7.86 -1.60
C LEU A 21 -13.77 -7.47 -1.62
N LYS A 22 -14.29 -6.93 -0.51
CA LYS A 22 -15.69 -6.47 -0.44
C LYS A 22 -15.95 -5.32 -1.41
N LEU A 23 -15.06 -4.33 -1.45
CA LEU A 23 -15.15 -3.21 -2.38
C LEU A 23 -15.10 -3.66 -3.83
N TYR A 24 -14.20 -4.59 -4.16
CA TYR A 24 -14.14 -5.18 -5.49
C TYR A 24 -15.43 -5.91 -5.87
N ASN A 25 -15.98 -6.72 -4.96
CA ASN A 25 -17.23 -7.44 -5.24
C ASN A 25 -18.40 -6.48 -5.46
N ALA A 26 -18.51 -5.43 -4.63
CA ALA A 26 -19.54 -4.40 -4.76
C ALA A 26 -19.41 -3.60 -6.07
N LEU A 27 -18.20 -3.40 -6.58
CA LEU A 27 -17.97 -2.79 -7.89
C LEU A 27 -18.24 -3.74 -9.06
N ARG A 28 -17.94 -5.03 -8.91
CA ARG A 28 -18.08 -6.00 -10.02
C ARG A 28 -19.52 -6.47 -10.23
N SER A 29 -20.36 -6.44 -9.20
CA SER A 29 -21.74 -6.87 -9.34
C SER A 29 -22.50 -5.90 -10.26
N MET A 30 -22.71 -6.31 -11.53
CA MET A 30 -23.43 -5.52 -12.56
C MET A 30 -24.82 -5.06 -12.10
N ARG A 31 -25.40 -5.81 -11.16
CA ARG A 31 -26.46 -5.34 -10.28
C ARG A 31 -25.80 -5.16 -8.93
N ILE A 32 -25.65 -3.91 -8.47
CA ILE A 32 -25.17 -3.63 -7.12
C ILE A 32 -26.11 -4.37 -6.16
N ALA A 33 -25.65 -5.52 -5.67
CA ALA A 33 -26.47 -6.35 -4.82
C ALA A 33 -26.50 -5.68 -3.45
N GLN A 34 -27.70 -5.48 -2.90
CA GLN A 34 -27.87 -4.89 -1.57
C GLN A 34 -27.03 -5.63 -0.50
N HIS A 35 -26.82 -6.94 -0.68
CA HIS A 35 -25.93 -7.76 0.13
C HIS A 35 -24.44 -7.35 0.04
N ASP A 36 -23.94 -6.97 -1.15
CA ASP A 36 -22.54 -6.56 -1.30
C ASP A 36 -22.31 -5.18 -0.66
N ILE A 37 -23.27 -4.27 -0.79
CA ILE A 37 -23.21 -2.96 -0.10
C ILE A 37 -23.27 -3.15 1.42
N SER A 38 -24.18 -3.99 1.92
CA SER A 38 -24.31 -4.19 3.36
C SER A 38 -23.05 -4.81 3.95
N THR A 39 -22.45 -5.79 3.28
CA THR A 39 -21.19 -6.39 3.73
C THR A 39 -20.00 -5.44 3.64
N LEU A 40 -19.98 -4.53 2.65
CA LEU A 40 -18.99 -3.45 2.59
C LEU A 40 -19.18 -2.48 3.76
N ARG A 41 -20.41 -2.04 4.04
CA ARG A 41 -20.73 -1.14 5.15
C ARG A 41 -20.35 -1.74 6.50
N GLU A 42 -20.70 -3.00 6.76
CA GLU A 42 -20.29 -3.71 7.98
C GLU A 42 -18.77 -3.73 8.15
N MET A 43 -18.04 -3.83 7.04
CA MET A 43 -16.59 -3.82 7.06
C MET A 43 -16.02 -2.43 7.36
N LEU A 44 -16.59 -1.39 6.75
CA LEU A 44 -16.27 0.00 7.07
C LEU A 44 -16.57 0.30 8.54
N GLU A 45 -17.70 -0.15 9.06
CA GLU A 45 -18.11 0.01 10.46
C GLU A 45 -17.14 -0.68 11.43
N LYS A 46 -16.63 -1.87 11.10
CA LYS A 46 -15.59 -2.54 11.90
C LYS A 46 -14.29 -1.72 11.94
N LEU A 47 -13.99 -1.01 10.85
CA LEU A 47 -12.76 -0.25 10.68
C LEU A 47 -12.85 1.18 11.24
N THR A 48 -14.03 1.79 11.29
CA THR A 48 -14.24 3.15 11.83
C THR A 48 -14.37 3.19 13.36
N LYS A 49 -14.40 2.04 14.05
CA LYS A 49 -14.44 1.96 15.53
C LYS A 49 -13.27 2.65 16.24
N THR A 50 -12.23 3.06 15.52
CA THR A 50 -11.09 3.82 16.03
C THR A 50 -11.31 5.33 16.10
N GLY A 51 -12.43 5.87 15.58
CA GLY A 51 -12.76 7.30 15.66
C GLY A 51 -11.98 8.20 14.70
N GLU A 52 -11.12 7.63 13.87
CA GLU A 52 -10.41 8.32 12.79
C GLU A 52 -11.11 8.07 11.45
N PRO A 53 -11.12 9.06 10.53
CA PRO A 53 -11.59 8.88 9.16
C PRO A 53 -10.91 7.69 8.50
N LEU A 54 -11.71 6.84 7.84
CA LEU A 54 -11.15 5.72 7.10
C LEU A 54 -10.69 6.20 5.73
N THR A 55 -9.43 5.95 5.39
CA THR A 55 -8.85 6.37 4.12
C THR A 55 -8.31 5.15 3.37
N ILE A 56 -8.78 4.95 2.15
CA ILE A 56 -8.19 4.02 1.18
C ILE A 56 -7.42 4.86 0.16
N GLN A 57 -6.11 4.67 0.05
CA GLN A 57 -5.28 5.44 -0.88
C GLN A 57 -4.36 4.57 -1.72
N ILE A 58 -4.03 5.05 -2.91
CA ILE A 58 -3.04 4.45 -3.80
C ILE A 58 -1.71 5.18 -3.62
N GLY A 59 -0.67 4.39 -3.35
CA GLY A 59 0.71 4.84 -3.44
C GLY A 59 1.48 3.99 -4.43
N ARG A 60 1.92 4.59 -5.54
CA ARG A 60 2.58 3.89 -6.68
C ARG A 60 1.74 2.69 -7.15
N ASP A 61 2.10 1.47 -6.77
CA ASP A 61 1.43 0.21 -7.14
C ASP A 61 0.82 -0.54 -5.95
N ARG A 62 0.53 0.18 -4.86
CA ARG A 62 0.08 -0.41 -3.59
C ARG A 62 -1.15 0.32 -3.07
N LEU A 63 -2.04 -0.41 -2.40
CA LEU A 63 -3.14 0.14 -1.62
C LEU A 63 -2.74 0.28 -0.15
N PHE A 64 -3.20 1.36 0.45
CA PHE A 64 -3.01 1.66 1.86
C PHE A 64 -4.36 1.95 2.50
N LEU A 65 -4.51 1.51 3.74
CA LEU A 65 -5.64 1.80 4.61
C LEU A 65 -5.13 2.63 5.78
N ASN A 66 -5.61 3.85 5.97
CA ASN A 66 -5.14 4.76 7.03
C ASN A 66 -3.60 4.88 7.10
N ASN A 67 -2.95 5.01 5.94
CA ASN A 67 -1.48 5.01 5.77
C ASN A 67 -0.77 3.68 6.00
N ASP A 68 -1.46 2.66 6.50
CA ASP A 68 -0.89 1.32 6.63
C ASP A 68 -1.02 0.55 5.32
N ARG A 69 0.09 -0.07 4.91
CA ARG A 69 0.11 -0.87 3.69
C ARG A 69 -0.75 -2.13 3.87
N ILE A 70 -1.67 -2.35 2.94
CA ILE A 70 -2.42 -3.60 2.89
C ILE A 70 -1.50 -4.70 2.33
N GLU A 71 -0.97 -5.59 3.19
CA GLU A 71 -0.17 -6.72 2.69
C GLU A 71 -1.06 -7.75 2.00
N MET A 72 -0.60 -8.22 0.86
CA MET A 72 -1.31 -9.15 0.00
C MET A 72 -1.08 -10.58 0.50
N ARG A 73 -2.04 -11.15 1.22
CA ARG A 73 -1.96 -12.56 1.65
C ARG A 73 -2.69 -13.52 0.71
N PHE A 74 -3.81 -13.09 0.12
CA PHE A 74 -4.62 -13.85 -0.83
C PHE A 74 -5.30 -12.89 -1.83
N GLY A 75 -5.57 -13.33 -3.07
CA GLY A 75 -6.32 -12.52 -4.05
C GLY A 75 -5.50 -11.44 -4.78
N HIS A 76 -4.25 -11.73 -5.13
CA HIS A 76 -3.37 -10.81 -5.89
C HIS A 76 -4.04 -10.21 -7.13
N THR A 77 -4.86 -11.01 -7.82
CA THR A 77 -5.61 -10.57 -8.99
C THR A 77 -6.65 -9.51 -8.65
N VAL A 78 -7.41 -9.68 -7.56
CA VAL A 78 -8.47 -8.74 -7.13
C VAL A 78 -7.88 -7.37 -6.79
N HIS A 79 -6.84 -7.35 -5.96
CA HIS A 79 -6.16 -6.11 -5.59
C HIS A 79 -5.58 -5.39 -6.82
N ARG A 80 -4.93 -6.12 -7.74
CA ARG A 80 -4.38 -5.53 -8.97
C ARG A 80 -5.48 -4.97 -9.87
N ILE A 81 -6.61 -5.67 -9.99
CA ILE A 81 -7.75 -5.17 -10.75
C ILE A 81 -8.25 -3.87 -10.12
N LEU A 82 -8.53 -3.84 -8.82
CA LEU A 82 -9.03 -2.65 -8.14
C LEU A 82 -8.06 -1.47 -8.25
N LEU A 83 -6.77 -1.72 -8.04
CA LEU A 83 -5.71 -0.72 -8.23
C LEU A 83 -5.73 -0.14 -9.65
N ASN A 84 -5.87 -1.00 -10.66
CA ASN A 84 -5.94 -0.55 -12.05
C ASN A 84 -7.22 0.23 -12.33
N GLU A 85 -8.38 -0.18 -11.79
CA GLU A 85 -9.64 0.55 -11.92
C GLU A 85 -9.51 1.99 -11.41
N PHE A 86 -8.91 2.16 -10.23
CA PHE A 86 -8.73 3.48 -9.62
C PHE A 86 -7.73 4.31 -10.42
N LYS A 87 -6.60 3.72 -10.85
CA LYS A 87 -5.61 4.41 -11.70
C LYS A 87 -6.19 4.89 -13.03
N ARG A 88 -7.00 4.04 -13.69
CA ARG A 88 -7.66 4.40 -14.95
C ARG A 88 -8.59 5.59 -14.78
N ARG A 89 -9.30 5.67 -13.65
CA ARG A 89 -10.20 6.78 -13.28
C ARG A 89 -9.49 7.92 -12.55
N GLN A 90 -8.16 7.93 -12.51
CA GLN A 90 -7.36 8.95 -11.79
C GLN A 90 -7.80 9.15 -10.32
N ILE A 91 -8.29 8.10 -9.65
CA ILE A 91 -8.68 8.13 -8.24
C ILE A 91 -7.47 7.75 -7.39
N GLY A 92 -7.03 8.67 -6.53
CA GLY A 92 -5.86 8.50 -5.67
C GLY A 92 -6.21 8.10 -4.26
N LYS A 93 -7.30 8.67 -3.73
CA LYS A 93 -7.71 8.49 -2.35
C LYS A 93 -9.24 8.52 -2.28
N ILE A 94 -9.78 7.63 -1.47
CA ILE A 94 -11.17 7.61 -1.03
C ILE A 94 -11.14 7.73 0.49
N GLU A 95 -11.80 8.74 1.02
CA GLU A 95 -11.92 9.01 2.44
C GLU A 95 -13.37 8.88 2.86
N PHE A 96 -13.58 8.27 4.02
CA PHE A 96 -14.86 8.13 4.70
C PHE A 96 -14.75 8.91 6.02
N PRO A 97 -15.10 10.21 6.03
CA PRO A 97 -15.02 11.05 7.23
C PRO A 97 -15.92 10.54 8.35
N GLU A 98 -17.03 9.93 7.97
CA GLU A 98 -17.99 9.25 8.82
C GLU A 98 -18.41 7.92 8.16
N LEU A 99 -19.18 7.10 8.88
CA LEU A 99 -19.68 5.84 8.33
C LEU A 99 -20.78 6.14 7.29
N PRO A 100 -20.55 5.89 5.98
CA PRO A 100 -21.58 6.13 4.98
C PRO A 100 -22.76 5.18 5.20
N ASP A 101 -23.95 5.66 4.87
CA ASP A 101 -25.13 4.82 4.84
C ASP A 101 -25.15 3.93 3.58
N VAL A 102 -26.14 3.05 3.47
CA VAL A 102 -26.27 2.14 2.33
C VAL A 102 -26.56 2.90 1.04
N ARG A 103 -27.31 4.00 1.11
CA ARG A 103 -27.69 4.81 -0.05
C ARG A 103 -26.48 5.56 -0.60
N ASP A 104 -25.66 6.14 0.26
CA ASP A 104 -24.44 6.85 -0.10
C ASP A 104 -23.44 5.91 -0.77
N LEU A 105 -23.26 4.71 -0.21
CA LEU A 105 -22.41 3.67 -0.81
C LEU A 105 -22.95 3.21 -2.15
N GLU A 106 -24.26 2.97 -2.27
CA GLU A 106 -24.88 2.58 -3.54
C GLU A 106 -24.64 3.66 -4.61
N GLU A 107 -24.84 4.92 -4.25
CA GLU A 107 -24.69 6.03 -5.17
C GLU A 107 -23.23 6.26 -5.58
N PHE A 108 -22.30 6.13 -4.62
CA PHE A 108 -20.87 6.13 -4.91
C PHE A 108 -20.50 5.03 -5.92
N LEU A 109 -20.95 3.79 -5.69
CA LEU A 109 -20.66 2.66 -6.58
C LEU A 109 -21.28 2.86 -7.97
N ARG A 110 -22.54 3.31 -8.05
CA ARG A 110 -23.21 3.64 -9.32
C ARG A 110 -22.43 4.69 -10.08
N THR A 111 -22.09 5.78 -9.41
CA THR A 111 -21.38 6.90 -9.99
C THR A 111 -19.98 6.49 -10.45
N PHE A 112 -19.26 5.71 -9.65
CA PHE A 112 -17.95 5.17 -10.00
C PHE A 112 -18.00 4.31 -11.28
N LEU A 113 -19.02 3.47 -11.44
CA LEU A 113 -19.15 2.55 -12.57
C LEU A 113 -19.50 3.26 -13.88
N VAL A 114 -20.20 4.40 -13.82
CA VAL A 114 -20.55 5.18 -15.03
C VAL A 114 -19.47 6.15 -15.47
N LEU A 115 -18.40 6.35 -14.67
CA LEU A 115 -17.25 7.12 -15.12
C LEU A 115 -16.62 6.46 -16.34
N SER A 116 -16.50 7.24 -17.40
CA SER A 116 -15.85 6.86 -18.65
C SER A 116 -14.38 6.51 -18.39
N ASP A 117 -13.95 5.31 -18.80
CA ASP A 117 -12.57 4.88 -18.61
C ASP A 117 -11.57 5.86 -19.24
N GLY A 118 -10.81 6.58 -18.41
CA GLY A 118 -9.59 7.26 -18.83
C GLY A 118 -9.71 8.76 -19.07
N SER A 119 -10.75 9.44 -18.55
CA SER A 119 -10.72 10.91 -18.57
C SER A 119 -9.80 11.42 -17.46
N GLN A 120 -9.02 12.47 -17.77
CA GLN A 120 -8.11 13.09 -16.80
C GLN A 120 -8.83 13.77 -15.63
N ARG A 121 -10.17 13.85 -15.67
CA ARG A 121 -11.01 14.54 -14.69
C ARG A 121 -11.97 13.61 -13.96
N ASP A 122 -11.85 12.30 -14.11
CA ASP A 122 -12.81 11.34 -13.55
C ASP A 122 -12.91 11.45 -12.02
N SER A 123 -11.81 11.73 -11.33
CA SER A 123 -11.82 12.00 -9.88
C SER A 123 -12.61 13.26 -9.52
N GLU A 124 -12.42 14.35 -10.25
CA GLU A 124 -13.11 15.62 -10.04
C GLU A 124 -14.60 15.48 -10.38
N THR A 125 -14.92 14.76 -11.46
CA THR A 125 -16.29 14.43 -11.85
C THR A 125 -16.98 13.58 -10.79
N LEU A 126 -16.34 12.53 -10.29
CA LEU A 126 -16.87 11.70 -9.21
C LEU A 126 -17.16 12.54 -7.97
N GLN A 127 -16.19 13.36 -7.55
CA GLN A 127 -16.35 14.20 -6.37
C GLN A 127 -17.44 15.27 -6.55
N SER A 128 -17.60 15.82 -7.76
CA SER A 128 -18.69 16.76 -8.07
C SER A 128 -20.04 16.05 -8.00
N LEU A 129 -20.18 14.88 -8.62
CA LEU A 129 -21.43 14.13 -8.63
C LEU A 129 -21.87 13.67 -7.23
N LEU A 130 -20.92 13.35 -6.34
CA LEU A 130 -21.22 13.08 -4.94
C LEU A 130 -21.75 14.34 -4.22
N ARG A 131 -21.12 15.51 -4.45
CA ARG A 131 -21.57 16.79 -3.88
C ARG A 131 -22.94 17.21 -4.38
N ASP A 132 -23.20 17.06 -5.68
CA ASP A 132 -24.49 17.40 -6.30
C ASP A 132 -25.64 16.54 -5.75
N ARG A 133 -25.31 15.38 -5.16
CA ARG A 133 -26.25 14.47 -4.49
C ARG A 133 -26.23 14.58 -2.98
N GLU A 134 -25.56 15.60 -2.44
CA GLU A 134 -25.45 15.89 -1.00
C GLU A 134 -24.77 14.77 -0.19
N ILE A 135 -23.86 14.02 -0.81
CA ILE A 135 -23.09 12.96 -0.17
C ILE A 135 -21.78 13.52 0.37
N GLU A 136 -21.71 13.73 1.68
CA GLU A 136 -20.50 14.22 2.39
C GLU A 136 -19.72 13.10 3.09
N SER A 137 -20.36 11.94 3.29
CA SER A 137 -19.82 10.76 3.96
C SER A 137 -18.72 10.03 3.16
N ILE A 138 -18.52 10.42 1.90
CA ILE A 138 -17.51 9.87 0.99
C ILE A 138 -16.81 11.02 0.25
N ARG A 139 -15.49 11.07 0.33
CA ARG A 139 -14.64 12.03 -0.38
C ARG A 139 -13.67 11.31 -1.28
N VAL A 140 -13.43 11.86 -2.46
CA VAL A 140 -12.54 11.31 -3.46
C VAL A 140 -11.53 12.38 -3.85
N GLU A 141 -10.26 12.02 -3.81
CA GLU A 141 -9.18 12.88 -4.28
C GLU A 141 -8.49 12.25 -5.49
N ARG A 142 -8.00 13.13 -6.35
CA ARG A 142 -7.26 12.77 -7.56
C ARG A 142 -6.00 11.99 -7.22
N LEU A 143 -5.65 11.05 -8.08
CA LEU A 143 -4.36 10.41 -8.10
C LEU A 143 -3.31 11.46 -8.42
N ILE A 144 -2.67 11.96 -7.37
CA ILE A 144 -1.46 12.75 -7.51
C ILE A 144 -0.38 11.78 -7.98
N PRO A 145 0.26 12.00 -9.15
CA PRO A 145 1.49 11.31 -9.47
C PRO A 145 2.44 11.68 -8.33
N ARG A 146 2.65 10.76 -7.37
CA ARG A 146 3.63 11.01 -6.31
C ARG A 146 4.97 11.21 -7.00
N GLU A 147 5.36 12.46 -7.16
CA GLU A 147 6.74 12.83 -7.41
C GLU A 147 7.58 12.14 -6.34
N VAL A 148 8.76 11.70 -6.76
CA VAL A 148 9.75 11.05 -5.92
C VAL A 148 10.18 12.03 -4.82
N GLY A 149 9.40 12.16 -3.74
CA GLY A 149 9.63 13.23 -2.76
C GLY A 149 8.84 13.12 -1.46
N GLU A 150 7.56 12.73 -1.47
CA GLU A 150 6.77 12.67 -0.21
C GLU A 150 7.02 11.42 0.64
N GLU A 151 7.94 10.57 0.20
CA GLU A 151 8.54 9.52 1.02
C GLU A 151 9.61 10.11 1.99
N LEU A 152 10.03 11.38 1.90
CA LEU A 152 11.21 11.87 2.64
C LEU A 152 11.11 11.77 4.18
N GLY A 153 9.93 11.79 4.79
CA GLY A 153 9.80 11.65 6.26
C GLY A 153 9.97 10.21 6.76
N PHE A 154 9.30 9.25 6.13
CA PHE A 154 9.29 7.83 6.56
C PHE A 154 10.36 6.98 5.85
N THR A 155 10.94 7.50 4.78
CA THR A 155 11.84 6.75 3.88
C THR A 155 13.28 7.15 4.09
N TYR A 156 13.59 8.32 4.66
CA TYR A 156 14.99 8.66 4.97
C TYR A 156 15.58 7.71 6.02
N GLU A 157 14.83 7.37 7.07
CA GLU A 157 15.29 6.41 8.08
C GLU A 157 15.41 5.00 7.52
N LYS A 158 14.43 4.56 6.72
CA LYS A 158 14.44 3.23 6.09
C LYS A 158 15.53 3.12 4.99
N HIS A 159 15.73 4.19 4.23
CA HIS A 159 16.79 4.32 3.23
C HIS A 159 18.16 4.35 3.90
N ALA A 160 18.36 5.16 4.94
CA ALA A 160 19.60 5.19 5.72
C ALA A 160 19.89 3.83 6.37
N TYR A 161 18.87 3.16 6.90
CA TYR A 161 18.98 1.83 7.49
C TYR A 161 19.41 0.78 6.46
N TYR A 162 18.72 0.68 5.31
CA TYR A 162 19.10 -0.29 4.28
C TYR A 162 20.40 0.06 3.56
N THR A 163 20.74 1.34 3.44
CA THR A 163 22.05 1.80 2.95
C THR A 163 23.16 1.36 3.90
N ARG A 164 22.98 1.53 5.22
CA ARG A 164 23.92 1.03 6.23
C ARG A 164 24.05 -0.48 6.18
N ILE A 165 22.94 -1.21 6.06
CA ILE A 165 22.95 -2.68 5.94
C ILE A 165 23.65 -3.14 4.65
N TYR A 166 23.43 -2.46 3.53
CA TYR A 166 24.09 -2.75 2.26
C TYR A 166 25.61 -2.62 2.38
N PHE A 167 26.10 -1.47 2.86
CA PHE A 167 27.54 -1.26 3.03
C PHE A 167 28.14 -2.21 4.08
N TYR A 168 27.41 -2.50 5.15
CA TYR A 168 27.84 -3.47 6.15
C TYR A 168 27.92 -4.90 5.58
N ALA A 169 26.94 -5.32 4.78
CA ALA A 169 26.95 -6.61 4.08
C ALA A 169 28.15 -6.72 3.13
N MET A 170 28.39 -5.68 2.32
CA MET A 170 29.51 -5.62 1.39
C MET A 170 30.87 -5.66 2.11
N HIS A 171 30.99 -4.91 3.21
CA HIS A 171 32.20 -4.92 4.03
C HIS A 171 32.45 -6.30 4.66
N LEU A 172 31.43 -6.89 5.27
CA LEU A 172 31.51 -8.20 5.91
C LEU A 172 31.84 -9.31 4.90
N LEU A 173 31.28 -9.25 3.68
CA LEU A 173 31.64 -10.15 2.60
C LEU A 173 33.10 -9.96 2.16
N LYS A 174 33.56 -8.71 2.01
CA LYS A 174 34.96 -8.41 1.66
C LYS A 174 35.94 -8.92 2.73
N GLU A 175 35.61 -8.79 4.00
CA GLU A 175 36.41 -9.33 5.10
C GLU A 175 36.41 -10.86 5.12
N THR A 176 35.24 -11.48 4.92
CA THR A 176 35.08 -12.95 4.88
C THR A 176 35.88 -13.55 3.72
N PHE A 177 35.74 -13.00 2.50
CA PHE A 177 36.54 -13.39 1.34
C PHE A 177 38.04 -13.07 1.52
N GLY A 178 38.36 -11.97 2.21
CA GLY A 178 39.74 -11.61 2.56
C GLY A 178 40.40 -12.65 3.48
N LYS A 179 39.69 -13.15 4.49
CA LYS A 179 40.15 -14.22 5.39
C LYS A 179 40.37 -15.54 4.65
N VAL A 180 39.44 -15.91 3.77
CA VAL A 180 39.59 -17.10 2.90
C VAL A 180 40.83 -16.96 2.01
N ARG A 181 41.04 -15.79 1.39
CA ARG A 181 42.17 -15.53 0.50
C ARG A 181 43.52 -15.48 1.22
N ARG A 182 43.54 -15.09 2.50
CA ARG A 182 44.74 -15.10 3.36
C ARG A 182 45.04 -16.47 3.98
N GLY A 183 44.14 -17.44 3.84
CA GLY A 183 44.31 -18.79 4.39
C GLY A 183 44.00 -18.89 5.89
N ASP A 184 43.28 -17.92 6.47
CA ASP A 184 42.97 -17.84 7.91
C ASP A 184 41.90 -18.87 8.38
N GLY A 185 41.72 -19.98 7.65
CA GLY A 185 40.71 -21.01 7.92
C GLY A 185 39.31 -20.73 7.34
N LEU A 186 38.39 -21.69 7.53
CA LEU A 186 36.99 -21.58 7.09
C LEU A 186 36.25 -20.53 7.95
N PRO A 187 35.81 -19.40 7.38
CA PRO A 187 35.13 -18.37 8.17
C PRO A 187 33.72 -18.82 8.55
N ASP A 188 33.25 -18.38 9.73
CA ASP A 188 31.85 -18.55 10.12
C ASP A 188 30.93 -17.72 9.19
N LEU A 189 30.12 -18.43 8.41
CA LEU A 189 29.19 -17.85 7.44
C LEU A 189 27.82 -17.52 8.05
N SER A 190 27.58 -17.82 9.33
CA SER A 190 26.29 -17.61 9.99
C SER A 190 25.86 -16.13 10.00
N LEU A 191 26.80 -15.24 10.33
CA LEU A 191 26.58 -13.80 10.39
C LEU A 191 26.50 -13.17 8.98
N PRO A 192 27.43 -13.44 8.04
CA PRO A 192 27.28 -13.01 6.64
C PRO A 192 25.94 -13.42 6.02
N ARG A 193 25.52 -14.67 6.23
CA ARG A 193 24.25 -15.18 5.70
C ARG A 193 23.04 -14.45 6.28
N ARG A 194 23.06 -14.10 7.56
CA ARG A 194 21.98 -13.34 8.23
C ARG A 194 21.89 -11.92 7.70
N VAL A 195 23.03 -11.26 7.54
CA VAL A 195 23.12 -9.87 7.06
C VAL A 195 22.72 -9.78 5.58
N VAL A 196 23.17 -10.71 4.74
CA VAL A 196 22.74 -10.80 3.33
C VAL A 196 21.25 -11.09 3.22
N ARG A 197 20.69 -11.95 4.08
CA ARG A 197 19.25 -12.19 4.12
C ARG A 197 18.47 -10.93 4.49
N ALA A 198 18.92 -10.16 5.48
CA ALA A 198 18.32 -8.89 5.85
C ALA A 198 18.39 -7.85 4.71
N MET A 199 19.52 -7.81 4.00
CA MET A 199 19.69 -6.99 2.79
C MET A 199 18.72 -7.39 1.68
N LEU A 200 18.61 -8.70 1.37
CA LEU A 200 17.69 -9.23 0.36
C LEU A 200 16.22 -8.98 0.72
N SER A 201 15.85 -9.09 2.00
CA SER A 201 14.52 -8.70 2.47
C SER A 201 14.25 -7.21 2.20
N GLY A 202 15.23 -6.34 2.47
CA GLY A 202 15.14 -4.92 2.11
C GLY A 202 15.02 -4.66 0.61
N TYR A 203 15.69 -5.47 -0.23
CA TYR A 203 15.60 -5.38 -1.69
C TYR A 203 14.20 -5.72 -2.19
N VAL A 204 13.58 -6.77 -1.65
CA VAL A 204 12.20 -7.16 -1.97
C VAL A 204 11.20 -6.06 -1.53
N ASP A 205 11.47 -5.38 -0.42
CA ASP A 205 10.61 -4.33 0.11
C ASP A 205 10.69 -3.01 -0.69
N SER A 206 11.90 -2.64 -1.12
CA SER A 206 12.21 -1.39 -1.81
C SER A 206 13.38 -1.54 -2.83
N PRO A 207 13.13 -2.08 -4.03
CA PRO A 207 14.16 -2.33 -5.05
C PRO A 207 14.91 -1.06 -5.51
N SER A 208 14.24 0.10 -5.45
CA SER A 208 14.78 1.39 -5.89
C SER A 208 15.98 1.88 -5.06
N ILE A 209 16.02 1.56 -3.76
CA ILE A 209 17.13 1.94 -2.85
C ILE A 209 18.42 1.26 -3.31
N PHE A 210 18.33 -0.03 -3.65
CA PHE A 210 19.48 -0.81 -4.10
C PHE A 210 19.89 -0.50 -5.53
N MET A 211 18.93 -0.13 -6.41
CA MET A 211 19.28 0.36 -7.74
C MET A 211 20.09 1.67 -7.66
N GLY A 212 19.73 2.60 -6.76
CA GLY A 212 20.54 3.80 -6.50
C GLY A 212 21.96 3.48 -6.02
N LEU A 213 22.10 2.54 -5.10
CA LEU A 213 23.39 2.08 -4.54
C LEU A 213 24.24 1.25 -5.53
N ALA A 214 23.62 0.57 -6.50
CA ALA A 214 24.32 -0.15 -7.56
C ALA A 214 24.82 0.79 -8.66
N THR A 215 24.13 1.92 -8.88
CA THR A 215 24.51 2.93 -9.87
C THR A 215 25.55 3.95 -9.39
N THR A 216 25.78 4.07 -8.07
CA THR A 216 26.93 4.82 -7.55
C THR A 216 28.20 4.07 -7.92
N LYS A 217 28.79 4.46 -9.06
CA LYS A 217 30.08 3.99 -9.54
C LYS A 217 31.08 3.96 -8.37
N THR A 218 31.73 2.81 -8.27
CA THR A 218 33.04 2.64 -7.64
C THR A 218 34.01 3.57 -8.36
N ASN A 219 34.21 4.76 -7.82
CA ASN A 219 35.43 5.55 -8.03
C ASN A 219 36.32 5.34 -6.81
#